data_AF-A0A0L7LPW8-F1
#
_entry.id   AF-A0A0L7LPW8-F1
#
_cell.length_a   1.000
_cell.length_b   1.000
_cell.length_c   1.000
_cell.angle_alpha   90.00
_cell.angle_beta   90.00
_cell.angle_gamma   90.00
#
_symmetry.space_group_name_H-M   'P 1'
#
loop_
_entity.id
_entity.type
_entity.pdbx_description
1 polymer ?
#
loop_
_entity_poly.entity_id
_entity_poly.type
_entity_poly.pdbx_seq_one_letter_code
_entity_poly.pdbx_strand_id
1 'polypeptide(L)'
;MQKDNKVEDSKPSKLALDIREFAQELSDLKSKSPLPSPRITRSTSSKMSELGLNTLFKFIKSYDGSRETVNSFIINCNNAYDLAAEEQKPILFKYILSQLSGKAELACSIKDFTSWEQLKEFLKTQFKTSILTLSFQLEDVTNAILFSSQNILHPAIMTSSQLYRELANNYRHLSRDLQLPIALDMNNIHYLLMFVLQVPLVGIKEYTLFHNIALPTPYDCNEPYKFTLIIPGNKYIAMTKDKLQHCTFDDMKECKVVSPGNFICDVTNVYTTDAMPSCESELLSKVIREVPKQCDVKFVYGKLDIWKPLANNKWIFVQSEPNKVSIDCLNSKFHGNTYFAQ
;
A
#
# COMPACT_ATOMS: atom_id res chain seq x y z
N MET A 1 11.65 -14.08 -55.92
CA MET A 1 11.70 -15.02 -54.78
C MET A 1 11.79 -14.19 -53.51
N GLN A 2 10.92 -14.47 -52.52
CA GLN A 2 10.73 -13.83 -51.19
C GLN A 2 10.28 -12.35 -51.24
N LYS A 3 8.98 -11.98 -51.11
CA LYS A 3 7.98 -12.13 -50.02
C LYS A 3 8.47 -11.59 -48.68
N ASP A 4 8.02 -10.40 -48.26
CA ASP A 4 6.80 -10.10 -47.44
C ASP A 4 7.29 -9.80 -46.00
N ASN A 5 6.82 -8.87 -45.17
CA ASN A 5 5.59 -8.11 -45.08
C ASN A 5 5.82 -6.85 -44.22
N LYS A 6 5.06 -5.79 -44.55
CA LYS A 6 4.83 -4.58 -43.76
C LYS A 6 3.73 -4.89 -42.73
N VAL A 7 3.94 -4.56 -41.44
CA VAL A 7 2.88 -4.58 -40.43
C VAL A 7 2.82 -3.19 -39.79
N GLU A 8 1.59 -2.66 -39.77
CA GLU A 8 1.20 -1.34 -39.29
C GLU A 8 1.30 -1.22 -37.76
N ASP A 9 1.83 -0.09 -37.31
CA ASP A 9 1.81 0.36 -35.92
C ASP A 9 0.40 0.80 -35.50
N SER A 10 -0.16 0.12 -34.50
CA SER A 10 -1.34 0.58 -33.75
C SER A 10 -0.92 1.05 -32.37
N LYS A 11 -1.20 2.33 -32.11
CA LYS A 11 -1.03 3.02 -30.82
C LYS A 11 -2.10 2.53 -29.82
N PRO A 12 -1.78 2.43 -28.53
CA PRO A 12 -2.80 2.65 -27.51
C PRO A 12 -2.48 3.84 -26.58
N SER A 13 -3.59 4.43 -26.20
CA SER A 13 -3.85 5.64 -25.45
C SER A 13 -3.51 5.56 -23.96
N LYS A 14 -3.13 6.72 -23.41
CA LYS A 14 -3.05 7.03 -21.98
C LYS A 14 -4.37 6.70 -21.26
N LEU A 15 -4.29 5.99 -20.14
CA LEU A 15 -5.28 6.07 -19.06
C LEU A 15 -4.56 6.55 -17.81
N ALA A 16 -4.83 7.80 -17.42
CA ALA A 16 -4.52 8.32 -16.10
C ALA A 16 -5.78 8.13 -15.24
N LEU A 17 -5.65 7.44 -14.11
CA LEU A 17 -6.68 7.35 -13.08
C LEU A 17 -6.15 8.00 -11.81
N ASP A 18 -6.87 9.02 -11.37
CA ASP A 18 -6.58 9.97 -10.30
C ASP A 18 -6.94 9.35 -8.94
N ILE A 19 -5.94 9.18 -8.06
CA ILE A 19 -6.05 8.51 -6.75
C ILE A 19 -6.41 9.53 -5.65
N ARG A 20 -7.29 10.50 -5.94
CA ARG A 20 -7.69 11.55 -4.98
C ARG A 20 -9.09 11.42 -4.41
N GLU A 21 -9.90 10.47 -4.88
CA GLU A 21 -11.29 10.32 -4.41
C GLU A 21 -11.47 9.37 -3.22
N PHE A 22 -10.50 8.48 -2.93
CA PHE A 22 -10.64 7.47 -1.87
C PHE A 22 -10.22 7.94 -0.47
N ALA A 23 -9.58 9.09 -0.33
CA ALA A 23 -9.07 9.58 0.96
C ALA A 23 -10.10 10.39 1.77
N GLN A 24 -11.17 10.88 1.14
CA GLN A 24 -12.14 11.77 1.77
C GLN A 24 -13.26 11.03 2.54
N GLU A 25 -13.53 9.76 2.23
CA GLU A 25 -14.58 8.98 2.92
C GLU A 25 -14.11 8.32 4.23
N LEU A 26 -12.80 8.19 4.47
CA LEU A 26 -12.26 7.54 5.69
C LEU A 26 -12.07 8.49 6.89
N SER A 27 -12.17 9.81 6.71
CA SER A 27 -12.06 10.79 7.80
C SER A 27 -13.36 10.99 8.59
N ASP A 28 -14.52 10.65 8.01
CA ASP A 28 -15.83 10.99 8.60
C ASP A 28 -16.39 9.93 9.55
N LEU A 29 -15.70 8.78 9.71
CA LEU A 29 -16.15 7.67 10.57
C LEU A 29 -15.46 7.61 11.95
N LYS A 30 -14.59 8.57 12.30
CA LYS A 30 -13.80 8.52 13.55
C LYS A 30 -14.14 9.56 14.63
N SER A 31 -15.28 10.26 14.52
CA SER A 31 -15.76 11.09 15.63
C SER A 31 -17.22 10.82 15.99
N LYS A 32 -17.43 9.90 16.94
CA LYS A 32 -18.53 9.93 17.92
C LYS A 32 -18.38 8.79 18.92
N SER A 33 -17.90 9.14 20.11
CA SER A 33 -17.99 8.33 21.32
C SER A 33 -19.42 8.41 21.92
N PRO A 34 -19.82 7.43 22.76
CA PRO A 34 -21.20 7.26 23.21
C PRO A 34 -21.48 7.94 24.55
N LEU A 35 -22.65 8.56 24.69
CA LEU A 35 -23.21 9.08 25.95
C LEU A 35 -24.75 8.93 25.95
N PRO A 36 -25.43 8.97 27.12
CA PRO A 36 -26.13 7.82 27.68
C PRO A 36 -27.66 7.83 27.48
N SER A 37 -28.25 6.64 27.60
CA SER A 37 -29.71 6.41 27.57
C SER A 37 -30.46 7.20 28.66
N PRO A 38 -31.61 7.82 28.32
CA PRO A 38 -32.57 8.23 29.32
C PRO A 38 -33.42 7.04 29.76
N ARG A 39 -33.39 6.79 31.07
CA ARG A 39 -34.28 5.92 31.81
C ARG A 39 -35.69 6.51 31.76
N ILE A 40 -36.59 5.90 30.98
CA ILE A 40 -38.04 6.09 31.14
C ILE A 40 -38.61 4.79 31.71
N THR A 41 -38.98 4.87 32.98
CA THR A 41 -39.88 3.94 33.66
C THR A 41 -41.24 3.97 32.97
N ARG A 42 -41.67 2.85 32.40
CA ARG A 42 -43.10 2.56 32.22
C ARG A 42 -43.38 1.10 32.51
N SER A 43 -44.01 0.87 33.66
CA SER A 43 -44.69 -0.36 33.99
C SER A 43 -45.90 -0.52 33.06
N THR A 44 -45.87 -1.55 32.22
CA THR A 44 -47.08 -2.17 31.70
C THR A 44 -46.83 -3.67 31.60
N SER A 45 -47.33 -4.39 32.60
CA SER A 45 -47.79 -5.77 32.42
C SER A 45 -48.83 -5.75 31.29
N SER A 46 -48.47 -6.30 30.14
CA SER A 46 -49.42 -6.70 29.12
C SER A 46 -48.83 -7.88 28.37
N LYS A 47 -49.48 -9.04 28.50
CA LYS A 47 -49.30 -10.18 27.60
C LYS A 47 -49.18 -9.65 26.17
N MET A 48 -48.06 -9.94 25.48
CA MET A 48 -47.96 -9.69 24.05
C MET A 48 -49.15 -10.41 23.41
N SER A 49 -50.05 -9.64 22.83
CA SER A 49 -51.18 -10.15 22.07
C SER A 49 -50.63 -11.04 20.96
N GLU A 50 -50.94 -12.33 21.06
CA GLU A 50 -50.68 -13.33 20.03
C GLU A 50 -51.12 -12.76 18.67
N LEU A 51 -50.18 -12.66 17.73
CA LEU A 51 -50.55 -12.32 16.36
C LEU A 51 -51.46 -13.43 15.84
N GLY A 52 -52.66 -13.07 15.39
CA GLY A 52 -53.56 -14.03 14.77
C GLY A 52 -52.92 -14.69 13.53
N LEU A 53 -53.16 -15.99 13.36
CA LEU A 53 -52.62 -16.83 12.27
C LEU A 53 -52.73 -16.18 10.87
N ASN A 54 -53.83 -15.48 10.62
CA ASN A 54 -54.09 -14.77 9.36
C ASN A 54 -53.07 -13.65 9.05
N THR A 55 -52.45 -13.08 10.08
CA THR A 55 -51.39 -12.08 9.89
C THR A 55 -50.08 -12.75 9.53
N LEU A 56 -49.77 -13.91 10.15
CA LEU A 56 -48.57 -14.70 9.86
C LEU A 56 -48.58 -15.25 8.42
N PHE A 57 -49.75 -15.69 7.93
CA PHE A 57 -49.90 -16.16 6.55
C PHE A 57 -49.60 -15.10 5.49
N LYS A 58 -49.80 -13.81 5.79
CA LYS A 58 -49.49 -12.72 4.84
C LYS A 58 -47.99 -12.52 4.61
N PHE A 59 -47.15 -12.97 5.54
CA PHE A 59 -45.69 -12.91 5.37
C PHE A 59 -45.19 -13.97 4.38
N ILE A 60 -45.87 -15.10 4.29
CA ILE A 60 -45.44 -16.25 3.48
C ILE A 60 -46.06 -16.12 2.09
N LYS A 61 -45.22 -15.76 1.10
CA LYS A 61 -45.58 -15.73 -0.32
C LYS A 61 -45.33 -17.09 -0.97
N SER A 62 -46.04 -17.38 -2.05
CA SER A 62 -45.80 -18.58 -2.86
C SER A 62 -44.36 -18.62 -3.41
N TYR A 63 -43.75 -19.81 -3.41
CA TYR A 63 -42.40 -20.04 -3.91
C TYR A 63 -42.42 -21.12 -4.99
N ASP A 64 -41.90 -20.80 -6.17
CA ASP A 64 -41.94 -21.63 -7.39
C ASP A 64 -40.66 -22.48 -7.60
N GLY A 65 -39.66 -22.29 -6.75
CA GLY A 65 -38.32 -22.87 -6.93
C GLY A 65 -37.31 -21.94 -7.62
N SER A 66 -37.63 -20.65 -7.80
CA SER A 66 -36.69 -19.67 -8.32
C SER A 66 -35.54 -19.37 -7.34
N ARG A 67 -34.30 -19.48 -7.82
CA ARG A 67 -33.11 -19.30 -6.98
C ARG A 67 -32.93 -17.87 -6.45
N GLU A 68 -33.48 -16.88 -7.15
CA GLU A 68 -33.37 -15.46 -6.77
C GLU A 68 -34.27 -15.13 -5.57
N THR A 69 -35.42 -15.80 -5.48
CA THR A 69 -36.44 -15.52 -4.47
C THR A 69 -36.32 -16.42 -3.23
N VAL A 70 -35.43 -17.43 -3.26
CA VAL A 70 -35.25 -18.41 -2.18
C VAL A 70 -34.85 -17.76 -0.84
N ASN A 71 -33.96 -16.76 -0.86
CA ASN A 71 -33.53 -16.08 0.37
C ASN A 71 -34.67 -15.25 0.96
N SER A 72 -35.38 -14.48 0.13
CA SER A 72 -36.53 -13.69 0.55
C SER A 72 -37.64 -14.56 1.11
N PHE A 73 -37.92 -15.70 0.47
CA PHE A 73 -38.87 -16.70 0.97
C PHE A 73 -38.44 -17.29 2.32
N ILE A 74 -37.19 -17.74 2.45
CA ILE A 74 -36.68 -18.30 3.71
C ILE A 74 -36.73 -17.26 4.84
N ILE A 75 -36.36 -16.01 4.57
CA ILE A 75 -36.38 -14.93 5.57
C ILE A 75 -37.81 -14.65 6.03
N ASN A 76 -38.75 -14.53 5.09
CA ASN A 76 -40.15 -14.30 5.41
C ASN A 76 -40.77 -15.46 6.21
N CYS A 77 -40.44 -16.70 5.86
CA CYS A 77 -40.87 -17.88 6.60
C CYS A 77 -40.26 -17.95 8.00
N ASN A 78 -38.96 -17.64 8.19
CA ASN A 78 -38.36 -17.57 9.53
C ASN A 78 -39.05 -16.50 10.38
N ASN A 79 -39.24 -15.30 9.83
CA ASN A 79 -39.91 -14.21 10.55
C ASN A 79 -41.33 -14.61 10.99
N ALA A 80 -42.09 -15.28 10.11
CA ALA A 80 -43.41 -15.80 10.48
C ALA A 80 -43.34 -16.91 11.53
N TYR A 81 -42.32 -17.78 11.47
CA TYR A 81 -42.14 -18.92 12.36
C TYR A 81 -41.65 -18.51 13.76
N ASP A 82 -40.80 -17.48 13.83
CA ASP A 82 -40.26 -16.92 15.08
C ASP A 82 -41.31 -16.09 15.83
N LEU A 83 -42.26 -15.48 15.10
CA LEU A 83 -43.38 -14.72 15.67
C LEU A 83 -44.58 -15.59 16.04
N ALA A 84 -44.59 -16.88 15.68
CA ALA A 84 -45.68 -17.81 15.96
C ALA A 84 -45.56 -18.43 17.36
N ALA A 85 -46.69 -18.60 18.05
CA ALA A 85 -46.75 -19.41 19.26
C ALA A 85 -46.45 -20.89 18.95
N GLU A 86 -45.95 -21.67 19.92
CA GLU A 86 -45.59 -23.09 19.73
C GLU A 86 -46.74 -23.93 19.17
N GLU A 87 -47.98 -23.62 19.57
CA GLU A 87 -49.20 -24.30 19.13
C GLU A 87 -49.55 -24.00 17.66
N GLN A 88 -49.07 -22.87 17.12
CA GLN A 88 -49.34 -22.40 15.75
C GLN A 88 -48.31 -22.91 14.73
N LYS A 89 -47.11 -23.28 15.18
CA LYS A 89 -46.00 -23.74 14.32
C LYS A 89 -46.33 -24.94 13.43
N PRO A 90 -47.06 -25.98 13.88
CA PRO A 90 -47.46 -27.10 13.01
C PRO A 90 -48.42 -26.67 11.89
N ILE A 91 -49.31 -25.72 12.17
CA ILE A 91 -50.27 -25.19 11.19
C ILE A 91 -49.53 -24.31 10.19
N LEU A 92 -48.61 -23.48 10.67
CA LEU A 92 -47.77 -22.63 9.83
C LEU A 92 -46.86 -23.46 8.92
N PHE A 93 -46.29 -24.56 9.42
CA PHE A 93 -45.48 -25.46 8.61
C PHE A 93 -46.27 -26.11 7.47
N LYS A 94 -47.50 -26.59 7.73
CA LYS A 94 -48.40 -27.09 6.68
C LYS A 94 -48.74 -26.02 5.64
N TYR A 95 -48.92 -24.77 6.07
CA TYR A 95 -49.13 -23.65 5.16
C TYR A 95 -47.88 -23.35 4.32
N ILE A 96 -46.68 -23.35 4.91
CA ILE A 96 -45.43 -23.16 4.16
C ILE A 96 -45.29 -24.22 3.06
N LEU A 97 -45.61 -25.49 3.37
CA LEU A 97 -45.60 -26.56 2.37
C LEU A 97 -46.62 -26.33 1.25
N SER A 98 -47.82 -25.82 1.55
CA SER A 98 -48.82 -25.52 0.52
C SER A 98 -48.50 -24.27 -0.32
N GLN A 99 -47.56 -23.43 0.13
CA GLN A 99 -47.04 -22.30 -0.63
C GLN A 99 -45.90 -22.68 -1.58
N LEU A 100 -45.40 -23.91 -1.54
CA LEU A 100 -44.47 -24.42 -2.53
C LEU A 100 -45.22 -24.77 -3.81
N SER A 101 -44.69 -24.35 -4.95
CA SER A 101 -45.26 -24.59 -6.27
C SER A 101 -44.15 -24.92 -7.28
N GLY A 102 -44.52 -25.50 -8.42
CA GLY A 102 -43.60 -25.68 -9.54
C GLY A 102 -42.39 -26.57 -9.20
N LYS A 103 -41.18 -26.05 -9.39
CA LYS A 103 -39.93 -26.83 -9.17
C LYS A 103 -39.69 -27.12 -7.70
N ALA A 104 -40.10 -26.22 -6.81
CA ALA A 104 -39.98 -26.42 -5.37
C ALA A 104 -40.89 -27.55 -4.88
N GLU A 105 -42.13 -27.59 -5.35
CA GLU A 105 -43.11 -28.63 -5.01
C GLU A 105 -42.66 -30.01 -5.48
N LEU A 106 -42.18 -30.12 -6.72
CA LEU A 106 -41.65 -31.38 -7.26
C LEU A 106 -40.44 -31.89 -6.47
N ALA A 107 -39.51 -30.98 -6.11
CA ALA A 107 -38.33 -31.34 -5.35
C ALA A 107 -38.65 -31.74 -3.90
N CYS A 108 -39.66 -31.10 -3.30
CA CYS A 108 -40.09 -31.38 -1.94
C CYS A 108 -41.02 -32.59 -1.84
N SER A 109 -41.69 -33.00 -2.92
CA SER A 109 -42.53 -34.21 -2.95
C SER A 109 -41.73 -35.52 -2.84
N ILE A 110 -40.41 -35.48 -3.07
CA ILE A 110 -39.54 -36.67 -3.05
C ILE A 110 -39.09 -37.00 -1.61
N LYS A 111 -39.28 -36.09 -0.66
CA LYS A 111 -38.75 -36.22 0.70
C LYS A 111 -39.73 -35.72 1.74
N ASP A 112 -39.97 -36.51 2.78
CA ASP A 112 -40.78 -36.06 3.91
C ASP A 112 -39.98 -35.14 4.84
N PHE A 113 -40.60 -34.01 5.21
CA PHE A 113 -40.04 -33.04 6.13
C PHE A 113 -40.86 -33.02 7.41
N THR A 114 -40.20 -33.21 8.55
CA THR A 114 -40.85 -33.23 9.88
C THR A 114 -40.79 -31.88 10.58
N SER A 115 -39.92 -30.97 10.12
CA SER A 115 -39.76 -29.64 10.69
C SER A 115 -39.37 -28.60 9.64
N TRP A 116 -39.67 -27.33 9.94
CA TRP A 116 -39.25 -26.19 9.13
C TRP A 116 -37.73 -26.15 8.92
N GLU A 117 -36.93 -26.47 9.94
CA GLU A 117 -35.48 -26.41 9.81
C GLU A 117 -34.92 -27.45 8.82
N GLN A 118 -35.52 -28.65 8.75
CA GLN A 118 -35.15 -29.65 7.75
C GLN A 118 -35.47 -29.17 6.33
N LEU A 119 -36.64 -28.55 6.15
CA LEU A 119 -37.08 -28.01 4.86
C LEU A 119 -36.19 -26.82 4.42
N LYS A 120 -35.91 -25.90 5.34
CA LYS A 120 -35.05 -24.74 5.12
C LYS A 120 -33.65 -25.15 4.69
N GLU A 121 -33.06 -26.14 5.35
CA GLU A 121 -31.72 -26.61 5.01
C GLU A 121 -31.69 -27.31 3.65
N PHE A 122 -32.74 -28.05 3.31
CA PHE A 122 -32.90 -28.62 1.98
C PHE A 122 -33.05 -27.55 0.89
N LEU A 123 -33.90 -26.53 1.11
CA LEU A 123 -34.10 -25.43 0.16
C LEU A 123 -32.81 -24.64 -0.06
N LYS A 124 -32.02 -24.40 1.00
CA LYS A 124 -30.67 -23.84 0.86
C LYS A 124 -29.78 -24.77 0.06
N THR A 125 -29.71 -26.04 0.40
CA THR A 125 -28.77 -26.95 -0.27
C THR A 125 -29.08 -27.11 -1.77
N GLN A 126 -30.36 -27.26 -2.13
CA GLN A 126 -30.79 -27.51 -3.51
C GLN A 126 -30.84 -26.24 -4.37
N PHE A 127 -31.26 -25.11 -3.79
CA PHE A 127 -31.53 -23.90 -4.57
C PHE A 127 -30.58 -22.73 -4.24
N LYS A 128 -29.78 -22.82 -3.17
CA LYS A 128 -28.79 -21.79 -2.75
C LYS A 128 -27.33 -22.21 -2.97
N THR A 129 -26.98 -23.50 -2.99
CA THR A 129 -25.58 -23.91 -3.24
C THR A 129 -25.24 -23.65 -4.71
N SER A 130 -24.50 -22.56 -4.93
CA SER A 130 -24.62 -21.75 -6.12
C SER A 130 -23.61 -22.13 -7.21
N ILE A 131 -24.11 -22.29 -8.43
CA ILE A 131 -23.33 -22.12 -9.67
C ILE A 131 -22.47 -20.85 -9.61
N LEU A 132 -22.93 -19.79 -8.93
CA LEU A 132 -22.14 -18.58 -8.70
C LEU A 132 -20.90 -18.83 -7.82
N THR A 133 -21.00 -19.60 -6.74
CA THR A 133 -19.83 -19.95 -5.92
C THR A 133 -18.84 -20.80 -6.71
N LEU A 134 -19.35 -21.76 -7.49
CA LEU A 134 -18.51 -22.54 -8.41
C LEU A 134 -17.93 -21.68 -9.53
N SER A 135 -18.67 -20.68 -10.03
CA SER A 135 -18.23 -19.72 -11.04
C SER A 135 -17.07 -18.87 -10.53
N PHE A 136 -17.18 -18.32 -9.31
CA PHE A 136 -16.09 -17.56 -8.69
C PHE A 136 -14.86 -18.44 -8.45
N GLN A 137 -15.05 -19.67 -7.97
CA GLN A 137 -13.94 -20.61 -7.80
C GLN A 137 -13.29 -20.99 -9.14
N LEU A 138 -14.07 -21.17 -10.20
CA LEU A 138 -13.55 -21.48 -11.53
C LEU A 138 -12.79 -20.30 -12.12
N GLU A 139 -13.29 -19.08 -11.91
CA GLU A 139 -12.62 -17.85 -12.31
C GLU A 139 -11.29 -17.66 -11.56
N ASP A 140 -11.29 -17.86 -10.24
CA ASP A 140 -10.06 -17.82 -9.42
C ASP A 140 -9.02 -18.83 -9.90
N VAL A 141 -9.43 -20.06 -10.24
CA VAL A 141 -8.54 -21.11 -10.76
C VAL A 141 -8.03 -20.77 -12.17
N THR A 142 -8.87 -20.19 -13.02
CA THR A 142 -8.50 -19.80 -14.38
C THR A 142 -7.48 -18.65 -14.34
N ASN A 143 -7.73 -17.65 -13.52
CA ASN A 143 -6.81 -16.52 -13.28
C ASN A 143 -5.51 -16.99 -12.63
N ALA A 144 -5.59 -17.95 -11.70
CA ALA A 144 -4.44 -18.60 -11.11
C ALA A 144 -3.53 -19.29 -12.15
N ILE A 145 -4.11 -20.03 -13.09
CA ILE A 145 -3.36 -20.69 -14.17
C ILE A 145 -2.72 -19.65 -15.09
N LEU A 146 -3.47 -18.61 -15.46
CA LEU A 146 -2.96 -17.52 -16.30
C LEU A 146 -1.78 -16.81 -15.66
N PHE A 147 -1.89 -16.43 -14.39
CA PHE A 147 -0.79 -15.78 -13.66
C PHE A 147 0.41 -16.71 -13.45
N SER A 148 0.17 -18.00 -13.20
CA SER A 148 1.26 -18.97 -13.06
C SER A 148 2.10 -19.07 -14.34
N SER A 149 1.48 -18.93 -15.53
CA SER A 149 2.21 -18.89 -16.80
C SER A 149 3.16 -17.68 -16.93
N GLN A 150 2.94 -16.64 -16.14
CA GLN A 150 3.76 -15.43 -16.06
C GLN A 150 4.69 -15.44 -14.84
N ASN A 151 4.87 -16.59 -14.17
CA ASN A 151 5.59 -16.73 -12.90
C ASN A 151 5.00 -15.89 -11.76
N ILE A 152 3.69 -15.61 -11.81
CA ILE A 152 2.96 -14.87 -10.78
C ILE A 152 2.06 -15.85 -10.02
N LEU A 153 2.19 -15.89 -8.69
CA LEU A 153 1.30 -16.68 -7.83
C LEU A 153 0.01 -15.90 -7.54
N HIS A 154 -1.14 -16.53 -7.83
CA HIS A 154 -2.44 -15.99 -7.46
C HIS A 154 -2.76 -16.28 -5.98
N PRO A 155 -3.29 -15.30 -5.21
CA PRO A 155 -3.53 -15.46 -3.77
C PRO A 155 -4.51 -16.58 -3.40
N ALA A 156 -5.44 -16.93 -4.28
CA ALA A 156 -6.38 -18.02 -4.04
C ALA A 156 -5.73 -19.43 -4.02
N ILE A 157 -4.51 -19.58 -4.55
CA ILE A 157 -3.81 -20.88 -4.60
C ILE A 157 -3.14 -21.21 -3.26
N MET A 158 -2.73 -20.19 -2.49
CA MET A 158 -1.94 -20.38 -1.29
C MET A 158 -2.49 -19.54 -0.13
N THR A 159 -2.83 -20.20 0.97
CA THR A 159 -3.33 -19.51 2.16
C THR A 159 -2.23 -18.75 2.88
N SER A 160 -2.60 -17.78 3.71
CA SER A 160 -1.69 -17.03 4.58
C SER A 160 -0.82 -17.93 5.46
N SER A 161 -1.40 -19.00 6.01
CA SER A 161 -0.69 -19.97 6.83
C SER A 161 0.29 -20.82 6.02
N GLN A 162 -0.08 -21.20 4.80
CA GLN A 162 0.81 -21.93 3.89
C GLN A 162 1.98 -21.05 3.45
N LEU A 163 1.74 -19.80 3.04
CA LEU A 163 2.79 -18.85 2.67
C LEU A 163 3.77 -18.60 3.83
N TYR A 164 3.26 -18.36 5.04
CA TYR A 164 4.10 -18.19 6.22
C TYR A 164 5.01 -19.39 6.44
N ARG A 165 4.45 -20.60 6.36
CA ARG A 165 5.22 -21.84 6.55
C ARG A 165 6.29 -22.00 5.48
N GLU A 166 5.96 -21.76 4.22
CA GLU A 166 6.93 -21.86 3.12
C GLU A 166 8.05 -20.83 3.25
N LEU A 167 7.71 -19.57 3.57
CA LEU A 167 8.71 -18.52 3.80
C LEU A 167 9.57 -18.81 5.03
N ALA A 168 8.99 -19.27 6.13
CA ALA A 168 9.72 -19.58 7.37
C ALA A 168 10.69 -20.76 7.17
N ASN A 169 10.26 -21.80 6.45
CA ASN A 169 11.07 -22.98 6.17
C ASN A 169 12.22 -22.66 5.20
N ASN A 170 11.96 -21.82 4.21
CA ASN A 170 12.95 -21.46 3.20
C ASN A 170 13.74 -20.19 3.53
N TYR A 171 13.48 -19.54 4.66
CA TYR A 171 14.19 -18.33 5.09
C TYR A 171 15.70 -18.54 5.15
N ARG A 172 16.15 -19.76 5.47
CA ARG A 172 17.56 -20.15 5.52
C ARG A 172 18.24 -20.23 4.15
N HIS A 173 17.47 -20.31 3.08
CA HIS A 173 17.97 -20.37 1.70
C HIS A 173 18.08 -18.98 1.05
N LEU A 174 17.60 -17.92 1.72
CA LEU A 174 17.89 -16.56 1.26
C LEU A 174 19.41 -16.30 1.35
N SER A 175 19.93 -15.63 0.32
CA SER A 175 21.29 -15.09 0.36
C SER A 175 21.43 -14.19 1.60
N ARG A 176 22.59 -14.26 2.27
CA ARG A 176 22.84 -13.52 3.53
C ARG A 176 22.63 -12.01 3.42
N ASP A 177 22.69 -11.48 2.20
CA ASP A 177 22.59 -10.05 1.88
C ASP A 177 21.16 -9.59 1.56
N LEU A 178 20.18 -10.51 1.60
CA LEU A 178 18.77 -10.24 1.28
C LEU A 178 17.90 -10.51 2.50
N GLN A 179 16.96 -9.62 2.78
CA GLN A 179 15.97 -9.78 3.84
C GLN A 179 14.57 -9.43 3.32
N LEU A 180 13.55 -9.95 4.00
CA LEU A 180 12.18 -9.58 3.73
C LEU A 180 11.94 -8.13 4.18
N PRO A 181 11.18 -7.33 3.41
CA PRO A 181 10.90 -5.93 3.75
C PRO A 181 10.03 -5.76 5.01
N ILE A 182 9.39 -6.84 5.47
CA ILE A 182 8.53 -6.88 6.65
C ILE A 182 8.95 -8.09 7.50
N ALA A 183 8.94 -7.94 8.82
CA ALA A 183 9.17 -9.06 9.73
C ALA A 183 8.12 -10.15 9.50
N LEU A 184 8.58 -11.40 9.34
CA LEU A 184 7.71 -12.55 9.09
C LEU A 184 6.94 -12.90 10.36
N ASP A 185 5.71 -12.38 10.48
CA ASP A 185 4.76 -12.65 11.54
C ASP A 185 3.38 -12.97 10.94
N MET A 186 2.61 -13.84 11.59
CA MET A 186 1.25 -14.21 11.20
C MET A 186 0.30 -13.01 11.16
N ASN A 187 0.55 -11.97 11.96
CA ASN A 187 -0.25 -10.75 11.92
C ASN A 187 0.00 -9.91 10.67
N ASN A 188 1.19 -10.03 10.07
CA ASN A 188 1.63 -9.20 8.95
C ASN A 188 1.65 -9.96 7.61
N ILE A 189 1.52 -11.29 7.63
CA ILE A 189 1.57 -12.14 6.43
C ILE A 189 0.48 -11.78 5.41
N HIS A 190 -0.66 -11.27 5.86
CA HIS A 190 -1.77 -10.88 5.00
C HIS A 190 -1.40 -9.75 4.03
N TYR A 191 -0.49 -8.85 4.43
CA TYR A 191 0.02 -7.78 3.55
C TYR A 191 0.82 -8.32 2.36
N LEU A 192 1.39 -9.53 2.47
CA LEU A 192 2.14 -10.17 1.39
C LEU A 192 1.25 -10.89 0.37
N LEU A 193 -0.02 -11.15 0.69
CA LEU A 193 -0.97 -11.86 -0.18
C LEU A 193 -1.87 -10.95 -1.02
N MET A 194 -1.91 -9.65 -0.74
CA MET A 194 -2.76 -8.70 -1.49
C MET A 194 -2.17 -8.33 -2.86
N PHE A 195 -0.96 -8.77 -3.18
CA PHE A 195 -0.28 -8.47 -4.42
C PHE A 195 0.05 -9.77 -5.16
N VAL A 196 -0.20 -9.78 -6.47
CA VAL A 196 0.57 -10.55 -7.44
C VAL A 196 2.01 -10.68 -6.93
N LEU A 197 2.43 -11.90 -6.59
CA LEU A 197 3.54 -12.15 -5.66
C LEU A 197 4.90 -11.88 -6.31
N GLN A 198 5.21 -10.59 -6.51
CA GLN A 198 6.55 -10.10 -6.82
C GLN A 198 7.01 -9.32 -5.61
N VAL A 199 7.63 -10.02 -4.65
CA VAL A 199 8.20 -9.40 -3.45
C VAL A 199 9.54 -8.77 -3.83
N PRO A 200 9.66 -7.43 -3.89
CA PRO A 200 10.94 -6.81 -4.19
C PRO A 200 11.89 -7.04 -3.01
N LEU A 201 13.00 -7.72 -3.26
CA LEU A 201 14.05 -7.91 -2.27
C LEU A 201 14.88 -6.63 -2.20
N VAL A 202 15.14 -6.15 -0.99
CA VAL A 202 15.97 -4.96 -0.73
C VAL A 202 17.29 -5.42 -0.12
N GLY A 203 18.39 -4.80 -0.55
CA GLY A 203 19.70 -5.07 0.03
C GLY A 203 19.80 -4.58 1.47
N ILE A 204 20.55 -5.30 2.30
CA ILE A 204 20.74 -4.96 3.73
C ILE A 204 21.71 -3.80 3.97
N LYS A 205 22.42 -3.34 2.93
CA LYS A 205 23.47 -2.33 3.06
C LYS A 205 22.88 -0.93 3.13
N GLU A 206 23.22 -0.21 4.19
CA GLU A 206 22.84 1.19 4.36
C GLU A 206 23.87 2.11 3.70
N TYR A 207 23.36 3.10 2.96
CA TYR A 207 24.17 4.14 2.34
C TYR A 207 23.78 5.50 2.90
N THR A 208 24.78 6.33 3.21
CA THR A 208 24.59 7.73 3.58
C THR A 208 24.59 8.56 2.30
N LEU A 209 23.49 9.29 2.07
CA LEU A 209 23.32 10.14 0.91
C LEU A 209 23.92 11.53 1.15
N PHE A 210 24.76 11.99 0.24
CA PHE A 210 25.35 13.32 0.23
C PHE A 210 24.86 14.10 -1.01
N HIS A 211 24.57 15.39 -0.81
CA HIS A 211 24.25 16.31 -1.88
C HIS A 211 25.51 17.09 -2.26
N ASN A 212 25.97 16.91 -3.49
CA ASN A 212 27.18 17.53 -3.98
C ASN A 212 26.91 18.99 -4.34
N ILE A 213 27.70 19.88 -3.76
CA ILE A 213 27.56 21.32 -3.92
C ILE A 213 28.94 21.89 -4.26
N ALA A 214 29.08 22.36 -5.49
CA ALA A 214 30.28 23.05 -5.93
C ALA A 214 30.36 24.43 -5.27
N LEU A 215 31.43 24.70 -4.51
CA LEU A 215 31.70 26.01 -3.90
C LEU A 215 33.10 26.50 -4.30
N PRO A 216 33.24 27.73 -4.82
CA PRO A 216 34.53 28.29 -5.11
C PRO A 216 35.32 28.46 -3.81
N THR A 217 36.54 27.93 -3.77
CA THR A 217 37.42 28.02 -2.60
C THR A 217 38.66 28.83 -2.98
N PRO A 218 39.09 29.82 -2.18
CA PRO A 218 40.27 30.61 -2.49
C PRO A 218 41.51 29.70 -2.49
N TYR A 219 42.33 29.81 -3.54
CA TYR A 219 43.54 29.02 -3.69
C TYR A 219 44.69 29.55 -2.82
N ASP A 220 44.81 30.87 -2.72
CA ASP A 220 45.80 31.57 -1.92
C ASP A 220 45.11 32.71 -1.15
N CYS A 221 45.39 32.83 0.14
CA CYS A 221 44.88 33.93 0.97
C CYS A 221 45.41 35.30 0.51
N ASN A 222 46.54 35.32 -0.22
CA ASN A 222 47.13 36.52 -0.80
C ASN A 222 46.49 36.92 -2.13
N GLU A 223 45.73 36.03 -2.78
CA GLU A 223 45.03 36.29 -4.04
C GLU A 223 43.50 36.20 -3.84
N PRO A 224 42.87 37.18 -3.17
CA PRO A 224 41.46 37.10 -2.75
C PRO A 224 40.43 37.09 -3.89
N TYR A 225 40.89 37.27 -5.13
CA TYR A 225 40.06 37.28 -6.34
C TYR A 225 40.26 36.04 -7.20
N LYS A 226 40.97 35.02 -6.72
CA LYS A 226 41.22 33.78 -7.45
C LYS A 226 40.70 32.58 -6.67
N PHE A 227 39.72 31.92 -7.26
CA PHE A 227 39.03 30.79 -6.66
C PHE A 227 39.15 29.56 -7.53
N THR A 228 39.20 28.41 -6.87
CA THR A 228 39.18 27.09 -7.49
C THR A 228 37.85 26.43 -7.15
N LEU A 229 37.19 25.90 -8.17
CA LEU A 229 35.91 25.21 -8.07
C LEU A 229 36.07 23.78 -8.58
N ILE A 230 35.76 22.81 -7.74
CA ILE A 230 35.62 21.41 -8.17
C ILE A 230 34.19 21.20 -8.64
N ILE A 231 34.01 20.77 -9.90
CA ILE A 231 32.69 20.49 -10.45
C ILE A 231 32.33 19.04 -10.13
N PRO A 232 31.21 18.80 -9.43
CA PRO A 232 30.77 17.45 -9.18
C PRO A 232 30.25 16.80 -10.47
N GLY A 233 30.58 15.52 -10.65
CA GLY A 233 30.13 14.74 -11.80
C GLY A 233 28.64 14.41 -11.73
N ASN A 234 28.15 14.15 -10.51
CA ASN A 234 26.73 13.87 -10.24
C ASN A 234 26.22 14.73 -9.08
N LYS A 235 24.91 14.96 -9.04
CA LYS A 235 24.28 15.80 -8.01
C LYS A 235 24.30 15.17 -6.63
N TYR A 236 24.20 13.84 -6.55
CA TYR A 236 24.24 13.10 -5.30
C TYR A 236 25.21 11.94 -5.38
N ILE A 237 25.80 11.60 -4.23
CA ILE A 237 26.58 10.39 -4.02
C ILE A 237 26.08 9.71 -2.76
N ALA A 238 25.84 8.41 -2.82
CA ALA A 238 25.53 7.61 -1.66
C ALA A 238 26.70 6.67 -1.37
N MET A 239 27.13 6.62 -0.11
CA MET A 239 28.31 5.86 0.30
C MET A 239 28.06 5.10 1.59
N THR A 240 28.61 3.89 1.69
CA THR A 240 28.51 3.07 2.91
C THR A 240 29.22 3.74 4.09
N LYS A 241 28.84 3.38 5.32
CA LYS A 241 29.45 3.95 6.54
C LYS A 241 30.96 3.71 6.64
N ASP A 242 31.43 2.56 6.14
CA ASP A 242 32.84 2.18 6.05
C ASP A 242 33.57 2.81 4.84
N LYS A 243 32.84 3.57 3.99
CA LYS A 243 33.34 4.24 2.79
C LYS A 243 33.91 3.33 1.70
N LEU A 244 33.63 2.02 1.78
CA LEU A 244 34.15 1.03 0.83
C LEU A 244 33.37 0.99 -0.48
N GLN A 245 32.07 1.31 -0.45
CA GLN A 245 31.20 1.25 -1.61
C GLN A 245 30.44 2.54 -1.80
N HIS A 246 30.25 2.93 -3.07
CA HIS A 246 29.47 4.10 -3.43
C HIS A 246 28.64 3.88 -4.71
N CYS A 247 27.62 4.72 -4.86
CA CYS A 247 26.84 4.88 -6.06
C CYS A 247 26.48 6.37 -6.23
N THR A 248 26.22 6.79 -7.46
CA THR A 248 25.96 8.19 -7.80
C THR A 248 24.58 8.35 -8.44
N PHE A 249 23.99 9.54 -8.25
CA PHE A 249 22.65 9.86 -8.76
C PHE A 249 22.61 11.30 -9.27
N ASP A 250 21.95 11.51 -10.40
CA ASP A 250 21.64 12.86 -10.90
C ASP A 250 20.35 13.41 -10.30
N ASP A 251 19.38 12.53 -10.04
CA ASP A 251 18.09 12.85 -9.46
C ASP A 251 17.63 11.73 -8.53
N MET A 252 16.79 12.07 -7.56
CA MET A 252 16.23 11.15 -6.57
C MET A 252 14.81 10.67 -6.95
N LYS A 253 14.34 10.97 -8.16
CA LYS A 253 12.98 10.61 -8.65
C LYS A 253 12.71 9.11 -8.70
N GLU A 254 13.74 8.31 -8.96
CA GLU A 254 13.63 6.85 -9.07
C GLU A 254 13.58 6.16 -7.70
N CYS A 255 13.86 6.91 -6.63
CA CYS A 255 13.83 6.41 -5.26
C CYS A 255 12.44 6.57 -4.63
N LYS A 256 12.01 5.54 -3.90
CA LYS A 256 10.78 5.55 -3.10
C LYS A 256 11.08 6.04 -1.68
N VAL A 257 10.30 7.01 -1.21
CA VAL A 257 10.39 7.52 0.16
C VAL A 257 9.72 6.54 1.11
N VAL A 258 10.44 6.07 2.13
CA VAL A 258 9.89 5.18 3.18
C VAL A 258 9.49 6.00 4.41
N SER A 259 10.36 6.92 4.81
CA SER A 259 10.13 7.84 5.93
C SER A 259 10.93 9.14 5.70
N PRO A 260 10.66 10.23 6.42
CA PRO A 260 11.39 11.48 6.23
C PRO A 260 12.90 11.27 6.37
N GLY A 261 13.64 11.46 5.27
CA GLY A 261 15.09 11.27 5.21
C GLY A 261 15.57 9.86 4.83
N ASN A 262 14.67 8.88 4.68
CA ASN A 262 15.01 7.51 4.29
C ASN A 262 14.37 7.13 2.94
N PHE A 263 15.21 6.60 2.05
CA PHE A 263 14.85 6.30 0.66
C PHE A 263 15.27 4.88 0.30
N ILE A 264 14.45 4.20 -0.50
CA ILE A 264 14.81 2.95 -1.17
C ILE A 264 14.93 3.25 -2.65
N CYS A 265 16.12 3.01 -3.21
CA CYS A 265 16.43 3.25 -4.62
C CYS A 265 16.73 1.92 -5.30
N ASP A 266 16.32 1.79 -6.56
CA ASP A 266 16.85 0.74 -7.43
C ASP A 266 18.22 1.21 -7.95
N VAL A 267 19.28 0.51 -7.56
CA VAL A 267 20.66 0.92 -7.87
C VAL A 267 21.28 -0.14 -8.76
N THR A 268 21.42 0.17 -10.05
CA THR A 268 22.00 -0.75 -11.02
C THR A 268 23.51 -0.91 -10.83
N ASN A 269 24.19 0.15 -10.39
CA ASN A 269 25.65 0.23 -10.35
C ASN A 269 26.15 0.64 -8.97
N VAL A 270 26.78 -0.29 -8.26
CA VAL A 270 27.51 -0.06 -7.01
C VAL A 270 28.98 -0.32 -7.27
N TYR A 271 29.82 0.66 -6.95
CA TYR A 271 31.25 0.60 -7.19
C TYR A 271 32.02 0.54 -5.88
N THR A 272 33.13 -0.19 -5.88
CA THR A 272 34.10 -0.17 -4.78
C THR A 272 34.98 1.06 -4.93
N THR A 273 35.13 1.84 -3.85
CA THR A 273 35.89 3.11 -3.83
C THR A 273 37.34 2.93 -4.28
N ASP A 274 37.97 1.80 -3.98
CA ASP A 274 39.36 1.53 -4.38
C ASP A 274 39.50 1.10 -5.85
N ALA A 275 38.52 0.36 -6.38
CA ALA A 275 38.58 -0.19 -7.73
C ALA A 275 38.19 0.84 -8.79
N MET A 276 37.19 1.67 -8.49
CA MET A 276 36.68 2.67 -9.43
C MET A 276 36.35 3.98 -8.68
N PRO A 277 37.37 4.77 -8.29
CA PRO A 277 37.15 6.01 -7.55
C PRO A 277 36.54 7.10 -8.45
N SER A 278 35.41 7.65 -8.04
CA SER A 278 34.93 8.96 -8.49
C SER A 278 35.64 10.09 -7.74
N CYS A 279 35.57 11.33 -8.27
CA CYS A 279 36.13 12.52 -7.62
C CYS A 279 35.62 12.66 -6.18
N GLU A 280 34.31 12.56 -6.01
CA GLU A 280 33.61 12.72 -4.74
C GLU A 280 33.90 11.56 -3.79
N SER A 281 33.94 10.32 -4.30
CA SER A 281 34.31 9.17 -3.46
C SER A 281 35.71 9.31 -2.88
N GLU A 282 36.69 9.80 -3.66
CA GLU A 282 38.06 9.98 -3.19
C GLU A 282 38.18 11.16 -2.20
N LEU A 283 37.49 12.27 -2.48
CA LEU A 283 37.40 13.42 -1.58
C LEU A 283 36.80 13.04 -0.22
N LEU A 284 35.83 12.13 -0.19
CA LEU A 284 35.15 11.71 1.04
C LEU A 284 35.87 10.58 1.79
N SER A 285 36.60 9.72 1.08
CA SER A 285 37.24 8.52 1.64
C SER A 285 38.69 8.72 2.05
N LYS A 286 39.45 9.56 1.35
CA LYS A 286 40.90 9.70 1.55
C LYS A 286 41.29 11.07 2.09
N VAL A 287 42.42 11.11 2.80
CA VAL A 287 43.07 12.36 3.18
C VAL A 287 43.94 12.81 2.02
N ILE A 288 43.46 13.78 1.26
CA ILE A 288 44.13 14.29 0.07
C ILE A 288 44.90 15.59 0.36
N ARG A 289 46.04 15.76 -0.30
CA ARG A 289 46.83 17.01 -0.29
C ARG A 289 46.72 17.77 -1.60
N GLU A 290 46.38 17.06 -2.67
CA GLU A 290 46.24 17.58 -4.02
C GLU A 290 44.89 17.12 -4.58
N VAL A 291 44.34 17.91 -5.51
CA VAL A 291 43.06 17.58 -6.13
C VAL A 291 43.22 16.30 -6.97
N PRO A 292 42.34 15.29 -6.79
CA PRO A 292 42.40 14.05 -7.56
C PRO A 292 42.31 14.27 -9.07
N LYS A 293 42.97 13.41 -9.85
CA LYS A 293 43.05 13.56 -11.32
C LYS A 293 41.70 13.41 -12.03
N GLN A 294 40.76 12.69 -11.42
CA GLN A 294 39.42 12.48 -11.95
C GLN A 294 38.45 13.63 -11.65
N CYS A 295 38.87 14.63 -10.87
CA CYS A 295 38.06 15.81 -10.59
C CYS A 295 38.17 16.83 -11.71
N ASP A 296 37.04 17.35 -12.18
CA ASP A 296 37.01 18.51 -13.08
C ASP A 296 37.13 19.80 -12.24
N VAL A 297 38.10 20.65 -12.61
CA VAL A 297 38.45 21.83 -11.84
C VAL A 297 38.36 23.06 -12.74
N LYS A 298 37.63 24.08 -12.26
CA LYS A 298 37.54 25.40 -12.90
C LYS A 298 38.12 26.48 -12.02
N PHE A 299 38.77 27.43 -12.66
CA PHE A 299 39.26 28.65 -12.03
C PHE A 299 38.27 29.78 -12.27
N VAL A 300 37.92 30.46 -11.18
CA VAL A 300 37.01 31.62 -11.19
C VAL A 300 37.80 32.82 -10.72
N TYR A 301 37.75 33.89 -11.51
CA TYR A 301 38.45 35.13 -11.24
C TYR A 301 37.46 36.27 -11.03
N GLY A 302 37.68 37.08 -10.01
CA GLY A 302 36.90 38.27 -9.72
C GLY A 302 36.31 38.30 -8.31
N LYS A 303 35.36 39.22 -8.11
CA LYS A 303 34.65 39.39 -6.84
C LYS A 303 33.51 38.39 -6.74
N LEU A 304 33.50 37.60 -5.68
CA LEU A 304 32.46 36.65 -5.35
C LEU A 304 31.70 37.10 -4.11
N ASP A 305 30.38 36.97 -4.18
CA ASP A 305 29.46 37.10 -3.04
C ASP A 305 28.33 36.07 -3.26
N ILE A 306 28.62 34.82 -2.89
CA ILE A 306 27.73 33.68 -3.12
C ILE A 306 27.07 33.32 -1.79
N TRP A 307 25.74 33.21 -1.78
CA TRP A 307 24.95 32.73 -0.65
C TRP A 307 24.11 31.55 -1.09
N LYS A 308 24.34 30.39 -0.49
CA LYS A 308 23.59 29.17 -0.80
C LYS A 308 22.80 28.70 0.43
N PRO A 309 21.47 28.62 0.33
CA PRO A 309 20.66 28.08 1.42
C PRO A 309 20.86 26.58 1.55
N LEU A 310 20.85 26.12 2.79
CA LEU A 310 20.74 24.72 3.19
C LEU A 310 19.41 24.50 3.92
N ALA A 311 19.19 23.27 4.38
CA ALA A 311 18.07 22.96 5.26
C ALA A 311 18.20 23.63 6.64
N ASN A 312 17.06 23.87 7.30
CA ASN A 312 16.97 24.38 8.67
C ASN A 312 17.58 25.77 8.89
N ASN A 313 17.32 26.72 7.98
CA ASN A 313 17.84 28.10 8.04
C ASN A 313 19.37 28.19 8.13
N LYS A 314 20.07 27.16 7.67
CA LYS A 314 21.53 27.18 7.53
C LYS A 314 21.90 27.68 6.15
N TRP A 315 23.01 28.38 6.05
CA TRP A 315 23.51 28.96 4.80
C TRP A 315 25.00 28.70 4.70
N ILE A 316 25.49 28.49 3.48
CA ILE A 316 26.91 28.53 3.18
C ILE A 316 27.15 29.75 2.30
N PHE A 317 28.22 30.50 2.58
CA PHE A 317 28.59 31.66 1.80
C PHE A 317 30.06 31.62 1.38
N VAL A 318 30.36 32.28 0.26
CA VAL A 318 31.72 32.50 -0.25
C VAL A 318 31.83 33.97 -0.62
N GLN A 319 32.72 34.69 0.03
CA GLN A 319 32.92 36.13 -0.16
C GLN A 319 34.40 36.45 -0.41
N SER A 320 34.67 37.27 -1.43
CA SER A 320 36.00 37.81 -1.69
C SER A 320 36.35 38.99 -0.78
N GLU A 321 35.34 39.75 -0.37
CA GLU A 321 35.49 40.96 0.43
C GLU A 321 34.52 40.88 1.63
N PRO A 322 34.95 41.29 2.84
CA PRO A 322 34.08 41.29 4.01
C PRO A 322 32.94 42.31 3.82
N ASN A 323 31.70 41.81 3.79
CA ASN A 323 30.50 42.62 3.64
C ASN A 323 29.63 42.58 4.90
N LYS A 324 28.87 43.66 5.13
CA LYS A 324 27.88 43.70 6.23
C LYS A 324 26.65 42.91 5.83
N VAL A 325 26.31 41.91 6.64
CA VAL A 325 25.11 41.09 6.46
C VAL A 325 24.02 41.60 7.40
N SER A 326 22.85 41.91 6.85
CA SER A 326 21.64 42.20 7.62
C SER A 326 20.68 41.02 7.48
N ILE A 327 20.35 40.38 8.60
CA ILE A 327 19.40 39.27 8.65
C ILE A 327 18.09 39.84 9.17
N ASP A 328 17.08 39.89 8.31
CA ASP A 328 15.74 40.31 8.71
C ASP A 328 15.00 39.12 9.33
N CYS A 329 14.87 39.15 10.66
CA CYS A 329 14.16 38.13 11.42
C CYS A 329 12.71 38.56 11.58
N LEU A 330 11.79 37.89 10.88
CA LEU A 330 10.34 38.13 10.93
C LEU A 330 9.69 37.98 12.33
N ASN A 331 10.46 37.71 13.39
CA ASN A 331 9.97 37.52 14.76
C ASN A 331 10.97 37.91 15.87
N SER A 332 11.89 38.85 15.65
CA SER A 332 12.73 39.35 16.75
C SER A 332 12.04 40.50 17.48
N LYS A 333 11.53 40.24 18.70
CA LYS A 333 11.48 41.31 19.70
C LYS A 333 12.91 41.82 19.87
N PHE A 334 13.14 43.07 19.50
CA PHE A 334 14.44 43.74 19.52
C PHE A 334 15.19 43.49 20.84
N HIS A 335 16.24 42.68 20.78
CA HIS A 335 17.40 42.83 21.65
C HIS A 335 18.61 42.85 20.75
N GLY A 336 19.08 44.06 20.46
CA GLY A 336 20.26 44.28 19.65
C GLY A 336 21.47 43.67 20.34
N ASN A 337 22.12 42.72 19.66
CA ASN A 337 23.54 42.46 19.81
C ASN A 337 24.06 42.06 18.43
N THR A 338 24.84 42.96 17.84
CA THR A 338 25.57 42.76 16.59
C THR A 338 26.79 41.90 16.90
N TYR A 339 26.87 40.69 16.34
CA TYR A 339 28.08 39.88 16.40
C TYR A 339 28.91 40.13 15.15
N PHE A 340 30.16 40.55 15.35
CA PHE A 340 31.19 40.59 14.31
C PHE A 340 31.79 39.19 14.19
N ALA A 341 31.81 38.62 12.98
CA ALA A 341 32.70 37.51 12.67
C ALA A 341 34.02 38.11 12.18
N GLN A 342 35.12 37.71 12.82
CA GLN A 342 36.49 38.18 12.56
C GLN A 342 37.22 37.18 11.66
#